data_AF-A0A3N2I9N7-F1
#
_entry.id   AF-A0A3N2I9N7-F1
#
_cell.length_a   1.000
_cell.length_b   1.000
_cell.length_c   1.000
_cell.angle_alpha   90.00
_cell.angle_beta   90.00
_cell.angle_gamma   90.00
#
_symmetry.space_group_name_H-M   'P 1'
#
loop_
_entity.id
_entity.type
_entity.pdbx_description
1 polymer ?
#
loop_
_entity_poly.entity_id
_entity_poly.type
_entity_poly.pdbx_seq_one_letter_code
_entity_poly.pdbx_strand_id
1 'polypeptide(L)'
;MSTTTLPALLKPARRLLLQRRIRIIVAITITYNVIEAIVAIAAGTVASSTALVGFGLDSIVEVLSAAAIAWQFAAPDPEKRERLALRVIAVSFFGLAAYVSVDAVLALTGVREPDHSPVGIVLAAVSLAIMPFLSLVERRTGTELGSASAVADSKQTLICSYLSAAVLVGLVLNLAFGWTWADPVAGLVIVVFAVREGLEAWRGDACKTPVSALTGERQVEACDCC
;
A
#
# COMPACT_ATOMS: atom_id res chain seq x y z
N MET A 1 7.38 -45.30 -11.09
CA MET A 1 6.49 -45.02 -9.94
C MET A 1 6.18 -43.54 -9.96
N SER A 2 4.93 -43.20 -10.27
CA SER A 2 4.45 -41.84 -10.52
C SER A 2 3.94 -41.21 -9.24
N THR A 3 4.31 -39.96 -8.97
CA THR A 3 3.59 -39.07 -8.04
C THR A 3 3.57 -37.68 -8.63
N THR A 4 2.66 -37.47 -9.59
CA THR A 4 2.24 -36.15 -10.05
C THR A 4 1.23 -35.63 -9.02
N THR A 5 1.67 -34.71 -8.16
CA THR A 5 0.79 -33.97 -7.23
C THR A 5 -0.13 -33.06 -8.03
N LEU A 6 -1.36 -33.52 -8.29
CA LEU A 6 -2.44 -32.67 -8.79
C LEU A 6 -2.73 -31.56 -7.76
N PRO A 7 -2.81 -30.27 -8.17
CA PRO A 7 -3.29 -29.22 -7.28
C PRO A 7 -4.72 -29.60 -6.86
N ALA A 8 -4.96 -29.69 -5.56
CA ALA A 8 -6.27 -30.02 -5.01
C ALA A 8 -7.34 -29.09 -5.60
N LEU A 9 -8.22 -29.64 -6.44
CA LEU A 9 -9.43 -28.98 -6.92
C LEU A 9 -10.24 -28.51 -5.70
N LEU A 10 -10.18 -27.22 -5.36
CA LEU A 10 -11.02 -26.62 -4.33
C LEU A 10 -12.49 -26.94 -4.66
N LYS A 11 -13.21 -27.57 -3.73
CA LYS A 11 -14.64 -27.84 -3.90
C LYS A 11 -15.38 -26.52 -4.24
N PRO A 12 -16.32 -26.50 -5.21
CA PRO A 12 -16.99 -25.27 -5.68
C PRO A 12 -17.58 -24.42 -4.55
N ALA A 13 -18.16 -25.06 -3.53
CA ALA A 13 -18.68 -24.40 -2.34
C ALA A 13 -17.61 -23.65 -1.52
N ARG A 14 -16.40 -24.21 -1.39
CA ARG A 14 -15.29 -23.57 -0.67
C ARG A 14 -14.75 -22.37 -1.44
N ARG A 15 -14.70 -22.45 -2.77
CA ARG A 15 -14.30 -21.33 -3.65
C ARG A 15 -15.25 -20.14 -3.53
N LEU A 16 -16.57 -20.37 -3.55
CA LEU A 16 -17.57 -19.31 -3.37
C LEU A 16 -17.48 -18.62 -2.00
N LEU A 17 -17.26 -19.40 -0.93
CA LEU A 17 -17.07 -18.87 0.42
C LEU A 17 -15.80 -18.00 0.52
N LEU A 18 -14.68 -18.46 -0.04
CA LEU A 18 -13.42 -17.70 -0.08
C LEU A 18 -13.56 -16.42 -0.91
N GLN A 19 -14.24 -16.46 -2.06
CA GLN A 19 -14.52 -15.26 -2.85
C GLN A 19 -15.38 -14.25 -2.09
N ARG A 20 -16.39 -14.70 -1.33
CA ARG A 20 -17.20 -13.80 -0.51
C ARG A 20 -16.37 -13.21 0.64
N ARG A 21 -15.53 -14.02 1.29
CA ARG A 21 -14.63 -13.55 2.36
C ARG A 21 -13.65 -12.50 1.84
N ILE A 22 -12.99 -12.76 0.72
CA ILE A 22 -11.99 -11.83 0.18
C ILE A 22 -12.62 -10.50 -0.22
N ARG A 23 -13.83 -10.52 -0.80
CA ARG A 23 -14.56 -9.29 -1.13
C ARG A 23 -14.92 -8.48 0.12
N ILE A 24 -15.28 -9.15 1.22
CA ILE A 24 -15.55 -8.49 2.50
C ILE A 24 -14.26 -7.89 3.08
N ILE A 25 -13.16 -8.65 3.06
CA ILE A 25 -11.85 -8.19 3.55
C ILE A 25 -11.41 -6.94 2.79
N VAL A 26 -11.36 -7.00 1.46
CA VAL A 26 -11.00 -5.86 0.59
C VAL A 26 -11.91 -4.66 0.84
N ALA A 27 -13.22 -4.87 0.99
CA ALA A 27 -14.15 -3.77 1.29
C ALA A 27 -13.88 -3.13 2.66
N ILE A 28 -13.52 -3.93 3.66
CA ILE A 28 -13.13 -3.43 4.99
C ILE A 28 -11.82 -2.64 4.88
N THR A 29 -10.79 -3.17 4.21
CA THR A 29 -9.50 -2.51 4.01
C THR A 29 -9.67 -1.15 3.31
N ILE A 30 -10.39 -1.12 2.19
CA ILE A 30 -10.68 0.13 1.47
C ILE A 30 -11.42 1.13 2.36
N THR A 31 -12.44 0.69 3.10
CA THR A 31 -13.21 1.57 3.99
C THR A 31 -12.32 2.14 5.10
N TYR A 32 -11.46 1.29 5.68
CA TYR A 32 -10.51 1.69 6.70
C TYR A 32 -9.53 2.74 6.15
N ASN A 33 -8.93 2.49 4.99
CA ASN A 33 -7.97 3.40 4.35
C ASN A 33 -8.60 4.74 3.96
N VAL A 34 -9.87 4.75 3.54
CA VAL A 34 -10.60 6.00 3.29
C VAL A 34 -10.80 6.80 4.58
N ILE A 35 -11.21 6.14 5.67
CA ILE A 35 -11.37 6.79 6.98
C ILE A 35 -10.02 7.33 7.47
N GLU A 36 -8.98 6.50 7.37
CA GLU A 36 -7.61 6.87 7.72
C GLU A 36 -7.13 8.09 6.94
N ALA A 37 -7.30 8.10 5.61
CA ALA A 37 -6.95 9.24 4.76
C ALA A 37 -7.62 10.54 5.23
N ILE A 38 -8.93 10.50 5.48
CA ILE A 38 -9.70 11.67 5.91
C ILE A 38 -9.19 12.18 7.25
N VAL A 39 -9.04 11.29 8.24
CA VAL A 39 -8.61 11.67 9.59
C VAL A 39 -7.16 12.15 9.59
N ALA A 40 -6.26 11.46 8.88
CA ALA A 40 -4.84 11.82 8.78
C ALA A 40 -4.65 13.16 8.08
N ILE A 41 -5.29 13.40 6.93
CA ILE A 41 -5.17 14.67 6.21
C ILE A 41 -5.76 15.81 7.04
N ALA A 42 -6.92 15.62 7.66
CA ALA A 42 -7.52 16.66 8.50
C ALA A 42 -6.63 16.98 9.72
N ALA A 43 -6.18 15.95 10.45
CA ALA A 43 -5.35 16.14 11.63
C ALA A 43 -3.94 16.66 11.28
N GLY A 44 -3.39 16.24 10.15
CA GLY A 44 -2.07 16.65 9.67
C GLY A 44 -2.07 18.09 9.17
N THR A 45 -3.12 18.52 8.46
CA THR A 45 -3.24 19.92 8.02
C THR A 45 -3.45 20.87 9.20
N VAL A 46 -4.25 20.49 10.20
CA VAL A 46 -4.43 21.29 11.43
C VAL A 46 -3.13 21.39 12.22
N ALA A 47 -2.36 20.31 12.31
CA ALA A 47 -1.11 20.26 13.06
C ALA A 47 0.13 20.65 12.24
N SER A 48 -0.01 21.06 10.98
CA SER A 48 1.12 21.27 10.05
C SER A 48 2.12 20.11 10.01
N SER A 49 1.65 18.87 10.17
CA SER A 49 2.47 17.65 10.21
C SER A 49 2.62 17.07 8.81
N THR A 50 3.83 17.15 8.27
CA THR A 50 4.22 16.56 6.99
C THR A 50 4.07 15.05 7.01
N ALA A 51 4.48 14.38 8.08
CA ALA A 51 4.40 12.93 8.19
C ALA A 51 2.95 12.44 8.14
N LEU A 52 2.06 13.12 8.86
CA LEU A 52 0.66 12.72 8.98
C LEU A 52 -0.13 13.01 7.70
N VAL A 53 0.12 14.15 7.04
CA VAL A 53 -0.46 14.42 5.71
C VAL A 53 0.06 13.40 4.69
N GLY A 54 1.37 13.11 4.69
CA GLY A 54 1.95 12.10 3.81
C GLY A 54 1.35 10.72 4.03
N PHE A 55 1.10 10.34 5.28
CA PHE A 55 0.45 9.08 5.62
C PHE A 55 -0.99 9.01 5.09
N GLY A 56 -1.78 10.08 5.27
CA GLY A 56 -3.14 10.11 4.72
C GLY A 56 -3.19 10.09 3.19
N LEU A 57 -2.21 10.69 2.52
CA LEU A 57 -2.07 10.62 1.06
C LEU A 57 -1.64 9.21 0.60
N ASP A 58 -0.81 8.50 1.38
CA ASP A 58 -0.45 7.10 1.12
C ASP A 58 -1.69 6.19 1.16
N SER A 59 -2.57 6.37 2.15
CA SER A 59 -3.85 5.62 2.21
C SER A 59 -4.73 5.88 0.97
N ILE A 60 -4.70 7.09 0.40
CA ILE A 60 -5.39 7.37 -0.88
C ILE A 60 -4.74 6.60 -2.03
N VAL A 61 -3.41 6.58 -2.10
CA VAL A 61 -2.68 5.81 -3.13
C VAL A 61 -2.97 4.31 -2.98
N GLU A 62 -3.12 3.78 -1.77
CA GLU A 62 -3.53 2.39 -1.53
C GLU A 62 -4.91 2.09 -2.13
N VAL A 63 -5.90 2.92 -1.85
CA VAL A 63 -7.26 2.75 -2.40
C VAL A 63 -7.24 2.84 -3.94
N LEU A 64 -6.49 3.79 -4.51
CA LEU A 64 -6.36 3.93 -5.96
C LEU A 64 -5.65 2.73 -6.60
N SER A 65 -4.62 2.20 -5.94
CA SER A 65 -3.86 1.04 -6.41
C SER A 65 -4.71 -0.22 -6.39
N ALA A 66 -5.41 -0.46 -5.27
CA ALA A 66 -6.36 -1.57 -5.15
C ALA A 66 -7.47 -1.49 -6.21
N ALA A 67 -8.00 -0.28 -6.46
CA ALA A 67 -9.00 -0.06 -7.50
C ALA A 67 -8.45 -0.30 -8.92
N ALA A 68 -7.23 0.16 -9.22
CA ALA A 68 -6.59 -0.05 -10.51
C ALA A 68 -6.35 -1.55 -10.79
N ILE A 69 -5.88 -2.29 -9.78
CA ILE A 69 -5.68 -3.74 -9.84
C ILE A 69 -7.03 -4.46 -10.02
N ALA A 70 -8.06 -4.11 -9.24
CA ALA A 70 -9.39 -4.70 -9.38
C ALA A 70 -9.98 -4.44 -10.78
N TRP A 71 -9.78 -3.25 -11.32
CA TRP A 71 -10.23 -2.86 -12.66
C TRP A 71 -9.51 -3.61 -13.78
N GLN A 72 -8.21 -3.89 -13.61
CA GLN A 72 -7.41 -4.73 -14.51
C GLN A 72 -7.98 -6.15 -14.58
N PHE A 73 -8.21 -6.79 -13.43
CA PHE A 73 -8.67 -8.18 -13.36
C PHE A 73 -10.15 -8.37 -13.71
N ALA A 74 -10.96 -7.31 -13.69
CA ALA A 74 -12.35 -7.37 -14.13
C ALA A 74 -12.52 -7.40 -15.66
N ALA A 75 -11.45 -7.22 -16.43
CA ALA A 75 -11.50 -7.10 -17.88
C ALA A 75 -11.42 -8.46 -18.60
N PRO A 76 -12.03 -8.58 -19.80
CA PRO A 76 -11.87 -9.77 -20.64
C PRO A 76 -10.43 -10.02 -21.10
N ASP A 77 -9.61 -8.97 -21.17
CA ASP A 77 -8.20 -9.00 -21.57
C ASP A 77 -7.36 -8.23 -20.52
N PRO A 78 -6.94 -8.91 -19.44
CA PRO A 78 -6.23 -8.28 -18.32
C PRO A 78 -4.85 -7.72 -18.71
N GLU A 79 -4.18 -8.32 -19.68
CA GLU A 79 -2.81 -7.96 -20.09
C GLU A 79 -2.74 -6.56 -20.70
N LYS A 80 -3.76 -6.17 -21.48
CA LYS A 80 -3.82 -4.81 -22.04
C LYS A 80 -4.05 -3.73 -20.99
N ARG A 81 -4.75 -4.06 -19.90
CA ARG A 81 -5.04 -3.12 -18.81
C ARG A 81 -3.96 -3.10 -17.74
N GLU A 82 -3.13 -4.13 -17.67
CA GLU A 82 -2.00 -4.23 -16.75
C GLU A 82 -1.09 -3.01 -16.84
N ARG A 83 -0.66 -2.67 -18.06
CA ARG A 83 0.22 -1.52 -18.27
C ARG A 83 -0.40 -0.22 -17.78
N LEU A 84 -1.68 -0.02 -18.07
CA LEU A 84 -2.39 1.18 -17.63
C LEU A 84 -2.55 1.21 -16.10
N ALA A 85 -2.89 0.08 -15.48
CA ALA A 85 -2.99 -0.03 -14.03
C ALA A 85 -1.65 0.28 -13.34
N LEU A 86 -0.55 -0.32 -13.82
CA LEU A 86 0.79 -0.05 -13.32
C LEU A 86 1.22 1.41 -13.54
N ARG A 87 0.86 2.02 -14.69
CA ARG A 87 1.10 3.44 -14.96
C ARG A 87 0.37 4.34 -13.96
N VAL A 88 -0.90 4.05 -13.69
CA VAL A 88 -1.72 4.81 -12.73
C VAL A 88 -1.11 4.71 -11.33
N ILE A 89 -0.78 3.49 -10.88
CA ILE A 89 -0.11 3.24 -9.60
C ILE A 89 1.20 4.03 -9.49
N ALA A 90 2.05 3.94 -10.51
CA ALA A 90 3.34 4.62 -10.52
C ALA A 90 3.19 6.15 -10.45
N VAL A 91 2.28 6.73 -11.24
CA VAL A 91 2.01 8.17 -11.21
C VAL A 91 1.45 8.62 -9.86
N SER A 92 0.57 7.83 -9.24
CA SER A 92 0.05 8.09 -7.90
C SER A 92 1.16 8.15 -6.85
N PHE A 93 2.07 7.16 -6.84
CA PHE A 93 3.21 7.16 -5.93
C PHE A 93 4.20 8.29 -6.18
N PHE A 94 4.49 8.63 -7.45
CA PHE A 94 5.33 9.80 -7.74
C PHE A 94 4.66 11.12 -7.34
N GLY A 95 3.35 11.24 -7.49
CA GLY A 95 2.58 12.39 -7.02
C GLY A 95 2.66 12.56 -5.50
N LEU A 96 2.47 11.45 -4.75
CA LEU A 96 2.67 11.40 -3.30
C LEU A 96 4.09 11.84 -2.92
N ALA A 97 5.10 11.24 -3.54
CA ALA A 97 6.50 11.56 -3.27
C ALA A 97 6.81 13.04 -3.51
N ALA A 98 6.35 13.60 -4.63
CA ALA A 98 6.56 15.01 -4.97
C ALA A 98 5.91 15.95 -3.94
N TYR A 99 4.66 15.70 -3.59
CA TYR A 99 3.94 16.52 -2.61
C TYR A 99 4.63 16.50 -1.24
N VAL A 100 4.89 15.30 -0.70
CA VAL A 100 5.48 15.15 0.64
C VAL A 100 6.92 15.69 0.67
N SER A 101 7.67 15.59 -0.43
CA SER A 101 9.00 16.19 -0.52
C SER A 101 8.95 17.72 -0.40
N VAL A 102 8.03 18.37 -1.12
CA VAL A 102 7.86 19.82 -1.05
C VAL A 102 7.46 20.23 0.37
N ASP A 103 6.50 19.53 0.95
CA ASP A 103 6.02 19.81 2.30
C ASP A 103 7.12 19.63 3.36
N ALA A 104 7.91 18.55 3.28
CA ALA A 104 9.05 18.30 4.15
C ALA A 104 10.12 19.39 4.08
N VAL A 105 10.43 19.88 2.86
CA VAL A 105 11.39 20.97 2.67
C VAL A 105 10.88 22.27 3.29
N LEU A 106 9.59 22.59 3.12
CA LEU A 106 8.97 23.77 3.75
C LEU A 106 8.98 23.68 5.28
N ALA A 107 8.69 22.50 5.85
CA ALA A 107 8.76 22.29 7.29
C ALA A 107 10.20 22.41 7.83
N LEU A 108 11.19 21.78 7.16
CA LEU A 108 12.60 21.83 7.57
C LEU A 108 13.23 23.22 7.45
N THR A 109 12.70 24.07 6.57
CA THR A 109 13.16 25.47 6.40
C THR A 109 12.48 26.44 7.36
N GLY A 110 11.60 25.94 8.25
CA GLY A 110 10.90 26.75 9.25
C GLY A 110 9.72 27.55 8.71
N VAL A 111 9.26 27.28 7.48
CA VAL A 111 8.06 27.92 6.91
C VAL A 111 6.79 27.36 7.56
N ARG A 112 6.85 26.11 8.06
CA ARG A 112 5.79 25.45 8.82
C ARG A 112 6.40 24.77 10.03
N GLU A 113 5.91 25.08 11.22
CA GLU A 113 6.30 24.38 12.44
C GLU A 113 5.25 23.31 12.78
N PRO A 114 5.63 22.03 12.87
CA PRO A 114 4.70 20.96 13.22
C PRO A 114 4.25 21.10 14.67
N ASP A 115 2.96 21.30 14.85
CA ASP A 115 2.30 21.29 16.15
C ASP A 115 1.96 19.85 16.59
N HIS A 116 1.65 19.66 17.87
CA HIS A 116 1.31 18.34 18.37
C HIS A 116 -0.07 17.89 17.88
N SER A 117 -0.16 16.65 17.38
CA SER A 117 -1.42 16.03 16.95
C SER A 117 -1.74 14.77 17.77
N PRO A 118 -2.47 14.87 18.89
CA PRO A 118 -2.93 13.70 19.65
C PRO A 118 -3.77 12.75 18.79
N VAL A 119 -4.58 13.31 17.89
CA VAL A 119 -5.38 12.53 16.93
C VAL A 119 -4.47 11.74 15.99
N GLY A 120 -3.40 12.35 15.47
CA GLY A 120 -2.42 11.68 14.62
C GLY A 120 -1.69 10.54 15.32
N ILE A 121 -1.31 10.73 16.59
CA ILE A 121 -0.66 9.69 17.41
C ILE A 121 -1.60 8.51 17.61
N VAL A 122 -2.85 8.76 18.00
CA VAL A 122 -3.85 7.70 18.19
C VAL A 122 -4.11 6.98 16.86
N LEU A 123 -4.27 7.71 15.77
CA LEU A 123 -4.48 7.13 14.44
C LEU A 123 -3.31 6.22 14.04
N ALA A 124 -2.08 6.73 14.09
CA ALA A 124 -0.89 5.96 13.73
C ALA A 124 -0.70 4.72 14.62
N ALA A 125 -1.00 4.82 15.92
CA ALA A 125 -0.94 3.68 16.84
C ALA A 125 -2.02 2.62 16.52
N VAL A 126 -3.24 3.05 16.20
CA VAL A 126 -4.33 2.16 15.80
C VAL A 126 -4.00 1.45 14.48
N SER A 127 -3.51 2.18 13.48
CA SER A 127 -3.11 1.61 12.19
C SER A 127 -1.94 0.64 12.34
N LEU A 128 -0.94 0.97 13.16
CA LEU A 128 0.17 0.07 13.48
C LEU A 128 -0.31 -1.25 14.10
N ALA A 129 -1.40 -1.25 14.87
CA ALA A 129 -1.96 -2.45 15.48
C ALA A 129 -2.90 -3.23 14.55
N ILE A 130 -3.75 -2.55 13.77
CA ILE A 130 -4.80 -3.17 12.95
C ILE A 130 -4.26 -3.69 11.62
N MET A 131 -3.44 -2.90 10.92
CA MET A 131 -2.98 -3.21 9.55
C MET A 131 -2.23 -4.56 9.44
N PRO A 132 -1.32 -4.94 10.36
CA PRO A 132 -0.66 -6.25 10.29
C PRO A 132 -1.64 -7.42 10.36
N PHE A 133 -2.70 -7.27 11.17
CA PHE A 133 -3.73 -8.30 11.30
C PHE A 133 -4.54 -8.44 10.01
N LEU A 134 -4.98 -7.30 9.43
CA LEU A 134 -5.67 -7.29 8.14
C LEU A 134 -4.81 -7.91 7.03
N SER A 135 -3.55 -7.48 6.92
CA SER A 135 -2.57 -8.03 5.98
C SER A 135 -2.42 -9.54 6.12
N LEU A 136 -2.31 -10.07 7.34
CA LEU A 136 -2.17 -11.51 7.58
C LEU A 136 -3.42 -12.29 7.13
N VAL A 137 -4.61 -11.82 7.49
CA VAL A 137 -5.89 -12.47 7.16
C VAL A 137 -6.14 -12.45 5.66
N GLU A 138 -5.87 -11.31 5.02
CA GLU A 138 -5.99 -11.13 3.59
C GLU A 138 -5.00 -12.01 2.83
N ARG A 139 -3.72 -12.01 3.22
CA ARG A 139 -2.69 -12.82 2.57
C ARG A 139 -2.98 -14.31 2.65
N ARG A 140 -3.45 -14.80 3.81
CA ARG A 140 -3.87 -16.20 3.97
C ARG A 140 -5.05 -16.54 3.07
N THR A 141 -6.08 -15.69 3.04
CA THR A 141 -7.27 -15.91 2.22
C THR A 141 -6.96 -15.82 0.72
N GLY A 142 -6.10 -14.88 0.33
CA GLY A 142 -5.64 -14.67 -1.04
C GLY A 142 -4.79 -15.81 -1.58
N THR A 143 -3.84 -16.31 -0.78
CA THR A 143 -3.04 -17.49 -1.14
C THR A 143 -3.89 -18.76 -1.23
N GLU A 144 -4.82 -18.98 -0.30
CA GLU A 144 -5.77 -20.11 -0.39
C GLU A 144 -6.68 -20.05 -1.63
N LEU A 145 -7.01 -18.84 -2.10
CA LEU A 145 -7.86 -18.62 -3.26
C LEU A 145 -7.07 -18.60 -4.58
N GLY A 146 -5.75 -18.47 -4.55
CA GLY A 146 -4.91 -18.18 -5.72
C GLY A 146 -5.15 -16.78 -6.30
N SER A 147 -5.47 -15.80 -5.45
CA SER A 147 -5.74 -14.42 -5.87
C SER A 147 -4.48 -13.56 -5.77
N ALA A 148 -3.82 -13.34 -6.91
CA ALA A 148 -2.65 -12.48 -6.99
C ALA A 148 -2.95 -11.03 -6.54
N SER A 149 -4.13 -10.50 -6.88
CA SER A 149 -4.57 -9.16 -6.47
C SER A 149 -4.67 -9.00 -4.95
N ALA A 150 -5.24 -9.98 -4.24
CA ALA A 150 -5.36 -9.90 -2.78
C ALA A 150 -4.02 -10.11 -2.08
N VAL A 151 -3.12 -10.91 -2.66
CA VAL A 151 -1.75 -11.05 -2.14
C VAL A 151 -0.97 -9.75 -2.34
N ALA A 152 -1.15 -9.04 -3.45
CA ALA A 152 -0.56 -7.73 -3.68
C ALA A 152 -1.10 -6.68 -2.68
N ASP A 153 -2.42 -6.59 -2.52
CA ASP A 153 -3.09 -5.68 -1.58
C ASP A 153 -2.57 -5.88 -0.15
N SER A 154 -2.49 -7.14 0.30
CA SER A 154 -1.97 -7.47 1.63
C SER A 154 -0.53 -7.01 1.89
N LYS A 155 0.31 -6.90 0.85
CA LYS A 155 1.68 -6.37 0.99
C LYS A 155 1.66 -4.86 1.15
N GLN A 156 0.78 -4.18 0.43
CA GLN A 156 0.64 -2.73 0.50
C GLN A 156 0.15 -2.32 1.90
N THR A 157 -0.88 -2.99 2.42
CA THR A 157 -1.35 -2.78 3.81
C THR A 157 -0.25 -3.04 4.85
N LEU A 158 0.67 -3.98 4.60
CA LEU A 158 1.82 -4.22 5.49
C LEU A 158 2.83 -3.06 5.44
N ILE A 159 3.07 -2.48 4.26
CA ILE A 159 3.92 -1.29 4.11
C ILE A 159 3.33 -0.13 4.89
N CYS A 160 2.01 0.08 4.83
CA CYS A 160 1.34 1.13 5.59
C CYS A 160 1.53 0.97 7.10
N SER A 161 1.59 -0.26 7.62
CA SER A 161 1.98 -0.50 9.02
C SER A 161 3.39 0.01 9.36
N TYR A 162 4.37 -0.23 8.49
CA TYR A 162 5.73 0.31 8.69
C TYR A 162 5.77 1.83 8.59
N LEU A 163 4.98 2.42 7.69
CA LEU A 163 4.84 3.88 7.59
C LEU A 163 4.13 4.45 8.83
N SER A 164 3.08 3.81 9.34
CA SER A 164 2.45 4.18 10.62
C SER A 164 3.46 4.15 11.77
N ALA A 165 4.37 3.17 11.81
CA ALA A 165 5.43 3.13 12.81
C ALA A 165 6.38 4.32 12.67
N ALA A 166 6.82 4.65 11.45
CA ALA A 166 7.69 5.80 11.20
C ALA A 166 7.03 7.12 11.60
N VAL A 167 5.76 7.32 11.24
CA VAL A 167 4.96 8.49 11.61
C VAL A 167 4.78 8.57 13.13
N LEU A 168 4.42 7.46 13.78
CA LEU A 168 4.24 7.42 15.23
C LEU A 168 5.53 7.79 15.96
N VAL A 169 6.67 7.28 15.51
CA VAL A 169 7.98 7.66 16.06
C VAL A 169 8.25 9.15 15.85
N GLY A 170 8.02 9.69 14.65
CA GLY A 170 8.18 11.11 14.37
C GLY A 170 7.32 12.01 15.28
N LEU A 171 6.03 11.68 15.42
CA LEU A 171 5.09 12.42 16.25
C LEU A 171 5.41 12.32 17.75
N VAL A 172 5.78 11.13 18.24
CA VAL A 172 6.14 10.92 19.65
C VAL A 172 7.44 11.63 20.00
N LEU A 173 8.43 11.62 19.10
CA LEU A 173 9.68 12.36 19.31
C LEU A 173 9.44 13.87 19.34
N ASN A 174 8.57 14.40 18.47
CA ASN A 174 8.17 15.80 18.53
C ASN A 174 7.47 16.12 19.86
N LEU A 175 6.52 15.28 20.30
CA LEU A 175 5.80 15.48 21.55
C LEU A 175 6.69 15.40 22.81
N ALA A 176 7.58 14.41 22.88
CA ALA A 176 8.37 14.14 24.08
C ALA A 176 9.61 15.04 24.20
N PHE A 177 10.22 15.44 23.08
CA PHE A 177 11.50 16.14 23.06
C PHE A 177 11.46 17.51 22.35
N GLY A 178 10.30 17.90 21.79
CA GLY A 178 10.17 19.14 21.01
C GLY A 178 10.94 19.09 19.68
N TRP A 179 11.25 17.90 19.17
CA TRP A 179 12.00 17.74 17.91
C TRP A 179 11.10 17.94 16.70
N THR A 180 10.88 19.20 16.34
CA THR A 180 10.07 19.61 15.20
C THR A 180 10.56 19.04 13.86
N TRP A 181 11.85 18.74 13.73
CA TRP A 181 12.43 18.11 12.53
C TRP A 181 12.13 16.61 12.41
N ALA A 182 11.71 15.93 13.48
CA ALA A 182 11.43 14.50 13.46
C ALA A 182 10.23 14.15 12.56
N ASP A 183 9.23 15.05 12.52
CA ASP A 183 8.06 14.90 11.67
C ASP A 183 8.40 14.97 10.16
N PRO A 184 9.03 16.01 9.61
CA PRO A 184 9.39 16.03 8.19
C PRO A 184 10.38 14.92 7.83
N VAL A 185 11.25 14.46 8.75
CA VAL A 185 12.09 13.28 8.50
C VAL A 185 11.26 12.00 8.38
N ALA A 186 10.22 11.80 9.21
CA ALA A 186 9.28 10.70 9.04
C ALA A 186 8.51 10.82 7.70
N GLY A 187 8.14 12.03 7.29
CA GLY A 187 7.59 12.31 5.96
C GLY A 187 8.54 11.91 4.82
N LEU A 188 9.83 12.19 4.95
CA LEU A 188 10.85 11.77 3.97
C LEU A 188 11.00 10.24 3.89
N VAL A 189 10.72 9.50 4.97
CA VAL A 189 10.63 8.02 4.89
C VAL A 189 9.53 7.61 3.92
N ILE A 190 8.34 8.22 4.01
CA ILE A 190 7.23 7.97 3.06
C ILE A 190 7.67 8.29 1.64
N VAL A 191 8.39 9.40 1.41
CA VAL A 191 8.93 9.76 0.08
C VAL A 191 9.83 8.65 -0.47
N VAL A 192 10.76 8.12 0.33
CA VAL A 192 11.68 7.06 -0.11
C VAL A 192 10.90 5.81 -0.52
N PHE A 193 9.89 5.41 0.26
CA PHE A 193 9.04 4.28 -0.09
C PHE A 193 8.22 4.55 -1.35
N ALA A 194 7.54 5.70 -1.44
CA ALA A 194 6.74 6.07 -2.59
C ALA A 194 7.56 6.12 -3.89
N VAL A 195 8.78 6.67 -3.87
CA VAL A 195 9.67 6.66 -5.04
C VAL A 195 10.04 5.23 -5.44
N ARG A 196 10.34 4.36 -4.47
CA ARG A 196 10.67 2.95 -4.74
C ARG A 196 9.49 2.21 -5.37
N GLU A 197 8.31 2.30 -4.78
CA GLU A 197 7.08 1.67 -5.30
C GLU A 197 6.70 2.25 -6.67
N GLY A 198 6.81 3.56 -6.85
CA GLY A 198 6.58 4.21 -8.14
C GLY A 198 7.53 3.72 -9.22
N LEU A 199 8.82 3.53 -8.90
CA LEU A 199 9.80 2.96 -9.81
C LEU A 199 9.54 1.48 -10.11
N GLU A 200 9.15 0.69 -9.12
CA GLU A 200 8.81 -0.72 -9.29
C GLU A 200 7.59 -0.89 -10.21
N ALA A 201 6.51 -0.12 -9.95
CA ALA A 201 5.33 -0.09 -10.80
C ALA A 201 5.63 0.41 -12.22
N TRP A 202 6.46 1.46 -12.36
CA TRP A 202 6.85 1.98 -13.68
C TRP A 202 7.72 1.01 -14.47
N ARG A 203 8.62 0.27 -13.81
CA ARG A 203 9.47 -0.76 -14.43
C ARG A 203 8.69 -2.03 -14.80
N GLY A 204 7.52 -2.24 -14.19
CA GLY A 204 6.57 -3.27 -14.58
C GLY A 204 6.01 -3.11 -16.00
N ASP A 205 6.24 -1.95 -16.65
CA ASP A 205 6.04 -1.76 -18.08
C ASP A 205 7.35 -2.06 -18.86
N ALA A 206 7.47 -3.25 -19.46
CA ALA A 206 7.82 -3.48 -20.88
C ALA A 206 8.58 -4.78 -21.23
N CYS A 207 9.25 -5.51 -20.31
CA CYS A 207 10.11 -6.62 -20.79
C CYS A 207 10.46 -7.74 -19.81
N LYS A 208 9.88 -7.84 -18.62
CA LYS A 208 10.21 -8.94 -17.70
C LYS A 208 8.98 -9.51 -17.03
N THR A 209 8.95 -10.83 -17.06
CA THR A 209 8.10 -11.80 -16.37
C THR A 209 6.93 -11.21 -15.55
N PRO A 210 5.68 -11.60 -15.84
CA PRO A 210 4.53 -11.15 -15.05
C PRO A 210 4.77 -11.45 -13.58
N VAL A 211 4.22 -10.63 -12.68
CA VAL A 211 4.41 -10.74 -11.22
C VAL A 211 4.07 -12.14 -10.67
N SER A 212 3.25 -12.91 -11.41
CA SER A 212 2.97 -14.35 -11.17
C SER A 212 4.20 -15.28 -11.22
N ALA A 213 5.29 -14.87 -11.88
CA ALA A 213 6.58 -15.57 -11.88
C ALA A 213 7.45 -15.23 -10.65
N LEU A 214 7.27 -14.05 -10.03
CA LEU A 214 7.99 -13.63 -8.82
C LEU A 214 7.32 -14.14 -7.54
N THR A 215 6.06 -14.58 -7.60
CA THR A 215 5.31 -15.22 -6.51
C THR A 215 5.40 -16.75 -6.53
N GLY A 216 6.07 -17.35 -7.53
CA GLY A 216 6.33 -18.78 -7.61
C GLY A 216 5.17 -19.63 -8.15
N GLU A 217 4.19 -19.04 -8.84
CA GLU A 217 2.98 -19.74 -9.31
C GLU A 217 3.13 -20.37 -10.71
N ARG A 218 4.21 -20.08 -11.45
CA ARG A 218 4.58 -20.75 -12.72
C ARG A 218 6.09 -21.01 -12.81
N GLN A 219 6.48 -22.18 -13.31
CA GLN A 219 7.83 -22.37 -13.84
C GLN A 219 7.98 -21.50 -15.09
N VAL A 220 9.08 -20.74 -15.13
CA VAL A 220 9.45 -19.91 -16.27
C VAL A 220 9.71 -20.82 -17.46
N GLU A 221 8.78 -20.90 -18.41
CA GLU A 221 9.17 -21.21 -19.79
C GLU A 221 9.98 -20.00 -20.26
N ALA A 222 11.28 -20.22 -20.46
CA ALA A 222 12.14 -19.26 -21.09
C ALA A 222 11.59 -19.00 -22.49
N CYS A 223 10.84 -17.91 -22.66
CA CYS A 223 10.66 -17.33 -23.97
C CYS A 223 12.01 -16.80 -24.40
N ASP A 224 12.74 -17.60 -25.18
CA ASP A 224 13.60 -17.09 -26.22
C ASP A 224 12.77 -16.13 -27.09
N CYS A 225 13.11 -14.84 -27.09
CA CYS A 225 13.04 -13.98 -28.27
C CYS A 225 13.49 -12.54 -27.96
N CYS A 226 14.60 -12.18 -28.62
CA CYS A 226 14.97 -10.90 -29.26
C CYS A 226 14.93 -9.59 -28.46
#